data_AF-A0A1E4GJZ9-F1
#
_entry.id   AF-A0A1E4GJZ9-F1
#
_cell.length_a   1.000
_cell.length_b   1.000
_cell.length_c   1.000
_cell.angle_alpha   90.00
_cell.angle_beta   90.00
_cell.angle_gamma   90.00
#
_symmetry.space_group_name_H-M   'P 1'
#
loop_
_entity.id
_entity.type
_entity.pdbx_description
1 polymer ?
#
loop_
_entity_poly.entity_id
_entity_poly.type
_entity_poly.pdbx_seq_one_letter_code
_entity_poly.pdbx_strand_id
1 'polypeptide(L)'
;MAKTGSAGAVRVGVFAAVALVGAAAIGWWVLGDARQAGENTEAAAAVPPALPAGRLQVLNESFGGWTYLAIDEIRRDGDRAAAPILTVGRTVTGVEGGAFRVTRPTVDCAAGRVFDAATGVFDAKGKLVSAVAGYAPRHGRVAEPADYQVPALCQGRKGRIVAGLDVAQREAQEPPEAVIAADPDDADPHAAAWLCAAAARGAWRPQAPEDCARAIRLAPADHAIRIDRGYMFVKIGRNAEARTDFARVLADDPKSAPALYGVSLLAALRGDEDASRRDRGAALDLDEDVPNWVARTYKIQMSQAYRVR
;
A
#
# COMPACT_ATOMS: atom_id res chain seq x y z
N MET A 1 45.45 37.04 -47.34
CA MET A 1 45.88 35.64 -47.56
C MET A 1 47.38 35.59 -47.37
N ALA A 2 47.86 35.05 -46.26
CA ALA A 2 49.28 34.88 -45.97
C ALA A 2 49.52 33.43 -45.54
N LYS A 3 50.47 32.76 -46.20
CA LYS A 3 51.09 31.52 -45.73
C LYS A 3 52.59 31.61 -45.93
N THR A 4 53.28 31.86 -44.82
CA THR A 4 54.60 31.32 -44.46
C THR A 4 54.32 30.20 -43.43
N GLY A 5 55.14 29.22 -43.09
CA GLY A 5 56.52 28.83 -43.39
C GLY A 5 56.71 27.42 -42.79
N SER A 6 57.61 26.62 -43.34
CA SER A 6 58.88 26.20 -42.70
C SER A 6 58.75 25.14 -41.60
N ALA A 7 59.33 23.98 -41.86
CA ALA A 7 59.50 22.86 -40.96
C ALA A 7 60.70 23.07 -40.02
N GLY A 8 60.58 22.61 -38.78
CA GLY A 8 61.69 22.49 -37.82
C GLY A 8 61.41 21.38 -36.82
N ALA A 9 62.24 20.33 -36.86
CA ALA A 9 62.17 19.17 -35.98
C ALA A 9 62.60 19.50 -34.54
N VAL A 10 61.94 18.91 -33.54
CA VAL A 10 62.46 18.81 -32.17
C VAL A 10 62.21 17.42 -31.60
N ARG A 11 63.22 16.94 -30.87
CA ARG A 11 63.52 15.59 -30.41
C ARG A 11 62.54 15.05 -29.36
N VAL A 12 62.36 13.72 -29.43
CA VAL A 12 61.79 12.84 -28.41
C VAL A 12 62.71 12.77 -27.18
N GLY A 13 62.14 12.83 -25.97
CA GLY A 13 62.88 12.64 -24.73
C GLY A 13 62.00 12.55 -23.47
N VAL A 14 61.59 11.31 -23.14
CA VAL A 14 61.41 10.71 -21.80
C VAL A 14 60.50 11.42 -20.77
N PHE A 15 59.25 10.93 -20.65
CA PHE A 15 58.52 10.86 -19.38
C PHE A 15 57.65 9.58 -19.36
N ALA A 16 58.24 8.47 -18.91
CA ALA A 16 57.52 7.23 -18.62
C ALA A 16 57.93 6.76 -17.22
N ALA A 17 57.11 7.04 -16.20
CA ALA A 17 56.97 6.26 -14.97
C ALA A 17 56.13 6.98 -13.89
N VAL A 18 54.80 7.09 -14.06
CA VAL A 18 53.87 7.27 -12.90
C VAL A 18 52.50 6.57 -13.09
N ALA A 19 52.10 6.13 -14.28
CA ALA A 19 50.71 5.72 -14.54
C ALA A 19 50.37 4.22 -14.35
N LEU A 20 50.85 3.56 -13.28
CA LEU A 20 50.45 2.15 -13.02
C LEU A 20 49.88 1.84 -11.62
N VAL A 21 49.87 2.78 -10.67
CA VAL A 21 49.27 2.54 -9.35
C VAL A 21 47.79 2.97 -9.26
N GLY A 22 47.34 3.87 -10.14
CA GLY A 22 45.94 4.35 -10.14
C GLY A 22 44.93 3.40 -10.80
N ALA A 23 45.32 2.68 -11.85
CA ALA A 23 44.41 1.80 -12.60
C ALA A 23 44.06 0.52 -11.81
N ALA A 24 44.99 0.00 -11.01
CA ALA A 24 44.75 -1.16 -10.16
C ALA A 24 43.79 -0.83 -9.00
N ALA A 25 43.93 0.34 -8.37
CA ALA A 25 43.05 0.74 -7.26
C ALA A 25 41.62 1.05 -7.72
N ILE A 26 41.45 1.73 -8.86
CA ILE A 26 40.12 1.98 -9.46
C ILE A 26 39.50 0.67 -9.95
N GLY A 27 40.30 -0.20 -10.58
CA GLY A 27 39.85 -1.52 -11.00
C GLY A 27 39.41 -2.40 -9.82
N TRP A 28 40.11 -2.34 -8.69
CA TRP A 28 39.78 -3.10 -7.48
C TRP A 28 38.57 -2.54 -6.73
N TRP A 29 38.34 -1.22 -6.78
CA TRP A 29 37.13 -0.59 -6.24
C TRP A 29 35.90 -0.92 -7.08
N VAL A 30 36.00 -0.84 -8.42
CA VAL A 30 34.91 -1.21 -9.34
C VAL A 30 34.63 -2.72 -9.33
N LEU A 31 35.66 -3.57 -9.26
CA LEU A 31 35.49 -5.02 -9.10
C LEU A 31 34.98 -5.38 -7.69
N GLY A 32 35.37 -4.63 -6.67
CA GLY A 32 34.85 -4.74 -5.30
C GLY A 32 33.37 -4.42 -5.25
N ASP A 33 32.94 -3.32 -5.88
CA ASP A 33 31.55 -2.92 -6.00
C ASP A 33 30.74 -3.92 -6.84
N ALA A 34 31.30 -4.48 -7.92
CA ALA A 34 30.63 -5.49 -8.73
C ALA A 34 30.49 -6.83 -8.01
N ARG A 35 31.52 -7.26 -7.26
CA ARG A 35 31.48 -8.48 -6.45
C ARG A 35 30.56 -8.32 -5.25
N GLN A 36 30.58 -7.16 -4.60
CA GLN A 36 29.67 -6.83 -3.53
C GLN A 36 28.24 -6.64 -4.02
N ALA A 37 28.03 -6.10 -5.23
CA ALA A 37 26.72 -6.10 -5.89
C ALA A 37 26.26 -7.53 -6.20
N GLY A 38 27.16 -8.40 -6.68
CA GLY A 38 26.93 -9.83 -6.90
C GLY A 38 26.54 -10.59 -5.62
N GLU A 39 27.30 -10.41 -4.54
CA GLU A 39 27.03 -10.97 -3.21
C GLU A 39 25.74 -10.40 -2.61
N ASN A 40 25.44 -9.11 -2.81
CA ASN A 40 24.17 -8.50 -2.41
C ASN A 40 22.99 -9.06 -3.24
N THR A 41 23.19 -9.37 -4.53
CA THR A 41 22.16 -10.03 -5.36
C THR A 41 21.93 -11.48 -5.00
N GLU A 42 22.98 -12.25 -4.67
CA GLU A 42 22.84 -13.63 -4.17
C GLU A 42 22.21 -13.67 -2.77
N ALA A 43 22.58 -12.74 -1.88
CA ALA A 43 21.95 -12.61 -0.55
C ALA A 43 20.49 -12.11 -0.64
N ALA A 44 20.14 -11.29 -1.64
CA ALA A 44 18.78 -10.87 -1.89
C ALA A 44 17.90 -11.92 -2.56
N ALA A 45 18.50 -12.87 -3.26
CA ALA A 45 17.83 -14.02 -3.83
C ALA A 45 17.42 -15.07 -2.77
N ALA A 46 17.81 -14.89 -1.50
CA ALA A 46 17.54 -15.82 -0.40
C ALA A 46 16.08 -15.82 0.13
N VAL A 47 15.10 -15.59 -0.77
CA VAL A 47 13.63 -15.50 -0.58
C VAL A 47 13.14 -14.06 -0.35
N PRO A 48 12.56 -13.39 -1.38
CA PRO A 48 11.94 -12.07 -1.23
C PRO A 48 10.80 -12.12 -0.20
N PRO A 49 10.43 -10.97 0.41
CA PRO A 49 9.38 -10.95 1.43
C PRO A 49 8.07 -11.47 0.84
N ALA A 50 7.46 -12.45 1.51
CA ALA A 50 6.15 -12.98 1.16
C ALA A 50 5.06 -11.89 1.28
N LEU A 51 3.92 -12.15 0.66
CA LEU A 51 2.80 -11.24 0.75
C LEU A 51 2.19 -11.22 2.14
N PRO A 52 1.88 -10.03 2.66
CA PRO A 52 1.22 -9.95 3.95
C PRO A 52 -0.22 -10.44 3.82
N ALA A 53 -0.59 -11.37 4.72
CA ALA A 53 -1.94 -11.93 4.80
C ALA A 53 -2.78 -11.26 5.91
N GLY A 54 -2.13 -10.59 6.85
CA GLY A 54 -2.75 -9.99 8.03
C GLY A 54 -3.25 -8.57 7.81
N ARG A 55 -3.50 -7.87 8.93
CA ARG A 55 -3.97 -6.49 8.93
C ARG A 55 -2.89 -5.54 8.40
N LEU A 56 -3.35 -4.59 7.60
CA LEU A 56 -2.53 -3.61 6.91
C LEU A 56 -2.89 -2.21 7.40
N GLN A 57 -1.92 -1.45 7.89
CA GLN A 57 -2.12 -0.05 8.24
C GLN A 57 -1.75 0.85 7.07
N VAL A 58 -2.60 1.80 6.71
CA VAL A 58 -2.26 2.83 5.72
C VAL A 58 -1.15 3.72 6.28
N LEU A 59 -0.02 3.79 5.57
CA LEU A 59 1.10 4.69 5.88
C LEU A 59 1.07 5.97 5.04
N ASN A 60 0.75 5.83 3.75
CA ASN A 60 0.75 6.93 2.82
C ASN A 60 -0.24 6.69 1.69
N GLU A 61 -0.85 7.76 1.22
CA GLU A 61 -1.71 7.79 0.05
C GLU A 61 -1.13 8.81 -0.94
N SER A 62 -0.80 8.38 -2.15
CA SER A 62 -0.22 9.22 -3.19
C SER A 62 -0.92 9.02 -4.53
N PHE A 63 -0.61 9.88 -5.51
CA PHE A 63 -1.12 9.70 -6.86
C PHE A 63 -0.73 8.34 -7.47
N GLY A 64 0.46 7.82 -7.14
CA GLY A 64 0.95 6.55 -7.67
C GLY A 64 0.34 5.31 -7.01
N GLY A 65 -0.29 5.45 -5.85
CA GLY A 65 -0.76 4.32 -5.06
C GLY A 65 -0.76 4.55 -3.56
N TRP A 66 -1.04 3.47 -2.84
CA TRP A 66 -1.10 3.43 -1.39
C TRP A 66 0.05 2.58 -0.85
N THR A 67 0.62 3.02 0.27
CA THR A 67 1.64 2.26 1.00
C THR A 67 1.04 1.81 2.33
N TYR A 68 1.22 0.52 2.61
CA TYR A 68 0.68 -0.15 3.78
C TYR A 68 1.80 -0.79 4.60
N LEU A 69 1.65 -0.78 5.91
CA LEU A 69 2.48 -1.52 6.86
C LEU A 69 1.72 -2.78 7.31
N ALA A 70 2.34 -3.96 7.20
CA ALA A 70 1.78 -5.19 7.75
C ALA A 70 1.96 -5.22 9.27
N ILE A 71 0.96 -4.71 9.99
CA ILE A 71 1.07 -4.45 11.44
C ILE A 71 1.18 -5.73 12.28
N ASP A 72 0.57 -6.82 11.82
CA ASP A 72 0.62 -8.11 12.52
C ASP A 72 1.97 -8.83 12.34
N GLU A 73 2.80 -8.37 11.40
CA GLU A 73 4.09 -8.97 11.08
C GLU A 73 5.28 -8.14 11.60
N ILE A 74 5.02 -7.08 12.39
CA ILE A 74 6.07 -6.26 13.00
C ILE A 74 6.86 -7.12 14.00
N ARG A 75 8.15 -7.30 13.72
CA ARG A 75 9.12 -7.93 14.62
C ARG A 75 9.96 -6.87 15.30
N ARG A 76 10.20 -7.03 16.61
CA ARG A 76 11.05 -6.15 17.41
C ARG A 76 12.16 -6.94 18.09
N ASP A 77 13.34 -6.36 18.13
CA ASP A 77 14.51 -6.84 18.84
C ASP A 77 15.29 -5.64 19.42
N GLY A 78 15.06 -5.35 20.70
CA GLY A 78 15.53 -4.11 21.34
C GLY A 78 15.02 -2.88 20.59
N ASP A 79 15.96 -2.00 20.18
CA ASP A 79 15.68 -0.79 19.41
C ASP A 79 15.46 -1.05 17.92
N ARG A 80 15.55 -2.30 17.45
CA ARG A 80 15.32 -2.64 16.05
C ARG A 80 13.88 -3.10 15.82
N ALA A 81 13.29 -2.63 14.73
CA ALA A 81 11.98 -3.05 14.25
C ALA A 81 12.03 -3.41 12.76
N ALA A 82 11.33 -4.46 12.36
CA ALA A 82 11.21 -4.86 10.95
C ALA A 82 9.79 -5.32 10.63
N ALA A 83 9.28 -4.98 9.45
CA ALA A 83 7.98 -5.45 8.99
C ALA A 83 7.86 -5.39 7.47
N PRO A 84 7.00 -6.22 6.85
CA PRO A 84 6.63 -6.05 5.46
C PRO A 84 5.90 -4.72 5.23
N ILE A 85 6.29 -4.04 4.16
CA ILE A 85 5.61 -2.88 3.61
C ILE A 85 5.10 -3.27 2.23
N LEU A 86 3.80 -3.07 2.02
CA LEU A 86 3.13 -3.32 0.75
C LEU A 86 2.84 -1.99 0.06
N THR A 87 3.28 -1.84 -1.18
CA THR A 87 2.87 -0.72 -2.04
C THR A 87 1.95 -1.24 -3.13
N VAL A 88 0.72 -0.74 -3.13
CA VAL A 88 -0.31 -1.07 -4.11
C VAL A 88 -0.50 0.12 -5.04
N GLY A 89 -0.16 -0.07 -6.32
CA GLY A 89 -0.28 0.96 -7.35
C GLY A 89 -1.72 1.19 -7.81
N ARG A 90 -2.07 2.42 -8.19
CA ARG A 90 -3.40 2.82 -8.70
C ARG A 90 -3.66 2.42 -10.15
N THR A 91 -2.63 2.38 -10.99
CA THR A 91 -2.72 2.09 -12.44
C THR A 91 -1.43 1.41 -12.96
N VAL A 92 -1.45 0.96 -14.22
CA VAL A 92 -0.40 0.19 -14.95
C VAL A 92 1.02 0.80 -14.88
N THR A 93 1.16 2.05 -14.46
CA THR A 93 2.45 2.76 -14.38
C THR A 93 3.07 2.81 -12.98
N GLY A 94 2.39 2.33 -11.94
CA GLY A 94 2.97 2.24 -10.58
C GLY A 94 3.81 0.98 -10.37
N VAL A 95 3.38 -0.13 -10.96
CA VAL A 95 4.05 -1.41 -11.15
C VAL A 95 3.34 -2.06 -12.35
N GLU A 96 4.04 -2.43 -13.42
CA GLU A 96 3.38 -2.94 -14.65
C GLU A 96 2.50 -4.17 -14.38
N GLY A 97 1.31 -4.24 -14.98
CA GLY A 97 0.50 -5.46 -15.05
C GLY A 97 -0.33 -5.82 -13.81
N GLY A 98 -0.66 -4.86 -12.94
CA GLY A 98 -1.45 -5.14 -11.72
C GLY A 98 -0.60 -5.76 -10.60
N ALA A 99 0.71 -5.59 -10.68
CA ALA A 99 1.63 -6.07 -9.68
C ALA A 99 1.70 -5.12 -8.46
N PHE A 100 2.14 -5.65 -7.33
CA PHE A 100 2.41 -4.88 -6.10
C PHE A 100 3.80 -5.21 -5.59
N ARG A 101 4.38 -4.24 -4.90
CA ARG A 101 5.74 -4.33 -4.36
C ARG A 101 5.68 -4.59 -2.86
N VAL A 102 6.47 -5.55 -2.40
CA VAL A 102 6.68 -5.82 -0.98
C VAL A 102 8.14 -5.58 -0.64
N THR A 103 8.40 -4.80 0.41
CA THR A 103 9.73 -4.62 0.99
C THR A 103 9.69 -4.98 2.48
N ARG A 104 10.84 -5.28 3.10
CA ARG A 104 10.88 -5.59 4.55
C ARG A 104 11.99 -4.81 5.26
N PRO A 105 11.90 -3.48 5.38
CA PRO A 105 12.97 -2.71 5.99
C PRO A 105 13.21 -3.13 7.46
N THR A 106 14.47 -3.04 7.89
CA THR A 106 14.80 -3.01 9.32
C THR A 106 15.13 -1.58 9.71
N VAL A 107 14.61 -1.12 10.84
CA VAL A 107 14.79 0.23 11.37
C VAL A 107 15.42 0.15 12.74
N ASP A 108 16.55 0.82 12.92
CA ASP A 108 17.11 1.12 14.23
C ASP A 108 16.44 2.40 14.75
N CYS A 109 15.55 2.24 15.71
CA CYS A 109 14.73 3.31 16.26
C CYS A 109 15.53 4.30 17.12
N ALA A 110 16.58 3.84 17.80
CA ALA A 110 17.42 4.69 18.63
C ALA A 110 18.34 5.57 17.76
N ALA A 111 18.91 4.99 16.69
CA ALA A 111 19.81 5.70 15.79
C ALA A 111 19.08 6.40 14.62
N GLY A 112 17.78 6.16 14.44
CA GLY A 112 17.02 6.67 13.30
C GLY A 112 17.57 6.19 11.95
N ARG A 113 17.99 4.92 11.87
CA ARG A 113 18.62 4.35 10.68
C ARG A 113 17.74 3.31 10.01
N VAL A 114 17.68 3.35 8.68
CA VAL A 114 16.92 2.41 7.85
C VAL A 114 17.89 1.50 7.10
N PHE A 115 17.61 0.21 7.11
CA PHE A 115 18.30 -0.82 6.37
C PHE A 115 17.31 -1.41 5.37
N ASP A 116 17.56 -1.18 4.07
CA ASP A 116 16.63 -1.65 3.04
C ASP A 116 16.84 -3.15 2.83
N ALA A 117 15.75 -3.92 2.96
CA ALA A 117 15.79 -5.35 2.68
C ALA A 117 15.49 -5.64 1.21
N ALA A 118 15.64 -6.92 0.84
CA ALA A 118 15.19 -7.43 -0.44
C ALA A 118 13.74 -7.03 -0.73
N THR A 119 13.48 -6.70 -1.99
CA THR A 119 12.20 -6.29 -2.52
C THR A 119 11.64 -7.40 -3.41
N GLY A 120 10.37 -7.74 -3.24
CA GLY A 120 9.63 -8.63 -4.15
C GLY A 120 8.55 -7.87 -4.91
N VAL A 121 8.39 -8.15 -6.20
CA VAL A 121 7.26 -7.70 -7.02
C VAL A 121 6.40 -8.90 -7.37
N PHE A 122 5.11 -8.80 -7.14
CA PHE A 122 4.15 -9.90 -7.28
C PHE A 122 3.01 -9.49 -8.19
N ASP A 123 2.51 -10.39 -9.04
CA ASP A 123 1.35 -10.14 -9.90
C ASP A 123 0.04 -10.08 -9.10
N ALA A 124 -1.07 -9.75 -9.77
CA ALA A 124 -2.40 -9.64 -9.14
C ALA A 124 -2.88 -10.92 -8.44
N LYS A 125 -2.33 -12.09 -8.80
CA LYS A 125 -2.65 -13.39 -8.18
C LYS A 125 -1.67 -13.76 -7.05
N GLY A 126 -0.76 -12.86 -6.71
CA GLY A 126 0.23 -13.05 -5.67
C GLY A 126 1.44 -13.89 -6.07
N LYS A 127 1.66 -14.13 -7.37
CA LYS A 127 2.84 -14.85 -7.85
C LYS A 127 4.02 -13.88 -7.97
N LEU A 128 5.19 -14.28 -7.46
CA LEU A 128 6.42 -13.50 -7.58
C LEU A 128 6.81 -13.35 -9.06
N VAL A 129 6.97 -12.10 -9.50
CA VAL A 129 7.39 -11.69 -10.86
C VAL A 129 8.87 -11.36 -10.88
N SER A 130 9.36 -10.58 -9.90
CA SER A 130 10.78 -10.22 -9.80
C SER A 130 11.22 -9.98 -8.35
N ALA A 131 12.51 -10.12 -8.09
CA ALA A 131 13.12 -9.84 -6.80
C ALA A 131 14.37 -8.98 -7.01
N VAL A 132 14.57 -7.98 -6.14
CA VAL A 132 15.69 -7.04 -6.20
C VAL A 132 16.35 -6.92 -4.83
N ALA A 133 17.68 -6.83 -4.80
CA ALA A 133 18.42 -6.58 -3.58
C ALA A 133 18.11 -5.22 -2.96
N GLY A 134 17.99 -5.20 -1.64
CA GLY A 134 17.92 -3.96 -0.88
C GLY A 134 19.25 -3.22 -0.89
N TYR A 135 19.19 -1.92 -0.68
CA TYR A 135 20.35 -1.04 -0.59
C TYR A 135 20.80 -0.90 0.89
N ALA A 136 22.11 -0.95 1.15
CA ALA A 136 22.73 -0.68 2.46
C ALA A 136 22.59 -1.73 3.60
N PRO A 137 23.09 -2.97 3.43
CA PRO A 137 23.01 -4.00 4.47
C PRO A 137 23.91 -3.76 5.70
N ARG A 138 25.03 -3.05 5.57
CA ARG A 138 26.05 -2.97 6.66
C ARG A 138 25.91 -1.77 7.60
N HIS A 139 25.62 -0.60 7.05
CA HIS A 139 25.60 0.65 7.84
C HIS A 139 24.22 1.28 7.92
N GLY A 140 23.26 0.84 7.11
CA GLY A 140 21.99 1.55 6.93
C GLY A 140 22.20 2.99 6.44
N ARG A 141 21.11 3.70 6.19
CA ARG A 141 21.11 5.14 5.92
C ARG A 141 20.33 5.87 7.01
N VAL A 142 20.57 7.17 7.17
CA VAL A 142 19.74 8.01 8.05
C VAL A 142 18.32 8.04 7.49
N ALA A 143 17.32 7.97 8.36
CA ALA A 143 15.92 8.10 7.97
C ALA A 143 15.68 9.49 7.36
N GLU A 144 15.05 9.50 6.20
CA GLU A 144 14.68 10.71 5.47
C GLU A 144 13.21 11.06 5.72
N PRO A 145 12.76 12.29 5.44
CA PRO A 145 11.35 12.66 5.58
C PRO A 145 10.37 11.77 4.80
N ALA A 146 10.83 11.13 3.73
CA ALA A 146 10.04 10.19 2.93
C ALA A 146 9.89 8.80 3.57
N ASP A 147 10.62 8.50 4.66
CA ASP A 147 10.53 7.24 5.39
C ASP A 147 9.34 7.23 6.38
N TYR A 148 8.13 7.41 5.87
CA TYR A 148 6.88 7.46 6.65
C TYR A 148 6.66 6.24 7.55
N GLN A 149 7.28 5.09 7.20
CA GLN A 149 7.26 3.86 7.98
C GLN A 149 8.00 3.95 9.31
N VAL A 150 9.03 4.80 9.43
CA VAL A 150 9.94 4.79 10.59
C VAL A 150 9.19 5.05 11.89
N PRO A 151 8.36 6.11 12.03
CA PRO A 151 7.68 6.31 13.29
C PRO A 151 6.54 5.31 13.51
N ALA A 152 5.93 4.76 12.44
CA ALA A 152 4.94 3.68 12.60
C ALA A 152 5.60 2.41 13.17
N LEU A 153 6.78 2.03 12.65
CA LEU A 153 7.60 0.94 13.16
C LEU A 153 8.12 1.22 14.57
N CYS A 154 8.56 2.44 14.89
CA CYS A 154 9.15 2.72 16.19
C CYS A 154 8.12 3.01 17.29
N GLN A 155 6.97 3.58 16.95
CA GLN A 155 5.99 4.07 17.93
C GLN A 155 4.65 3.33 17.89
N GLY A 156 4.44 2.41 16.93
CA GLY A 156 3.18 1.67 16.80
C GLY A 156 1.99 2.60 16.57
N ARG A 157 2.12 3.53 15.61
CA ARG A 157 1.09 4.57 15.40
C ARG A 157 -0.26 3.95 15.05
N LYS A 158 -1.33 4.59 15.50
CA LYS A 158 -2.70 4.30 15.06
C LYS A 158 -2.90 4.87 13.65
N GLY A 159 -3.60 4.14 12.80
CA GLY A 159 -3.99 4.59 11.47
C GLY A 159 -5.04 3.64 10.93
N ARG A 160 -5.66 4.01 9.80
CA ARG A 160 -6.68 3.17 9.19
C ARG A 160 -6.16 1.76 8.92
N ILE A 161 -6.87 0.78 9.46
CA ILE A 161 -6.53 -0.63 9.30
C ILE A 161 -7.42 -1.26 8.25
N VAL A 162 -6.79 -1.92 7.30
CA VAL A 162 -7.38 -2.65 6.19
C VAL A 162 -7.17 -4.15 6.43
N ALA A 163 -8.19 -4.95 6.15
CA ALA A 163 -8.18 -6.39 6.41
C ALA A 163 -7.55 -7.16 5.24
N GLY A 164 -6.22 -7.10 5.13
CA GLY A 164 -5.47 -7.90 4.17
C GLY A 164 -5.33 -7.30 2.78
N LEU A 165 -4.57 -8.03 1.94
CA LEU A 165 -4.14 -7.61 0.61
C LEU A 165 -5.32 -7.33 -0.33
N ASP A 166 -6.34 -8.18 -0.35
CA ASP A 166 -7.45 -8.05 -1.29
C ASP A 166 -8.25 -6.77 -1.08
N VAL A 167 -8.49 -6.42 0.19
CA VAL A 167 -9.16 -5.16 0.54
C VAL A 167 -8.26 -3.97 0.19
N ALA A 168 -6.96 -4.07 0.47
CA ALA A 168 -5.99 -3.01 0.13
C ALA A 168 -5.88 -2.78 -1.39
N GLN A 169 -5.94 -3.85 -2.19
CA GLN A 169 -6.07 -3.77 -3.65
C GLN A 169 -7.37 -3.09 -4.04
N ARG A 170 -8.50 -3.56 -3.48
CA ARG A 170 -9.82 -2.99 -3.78
C ARG A 170 -9.89 -1.51 -3.49
N GLU A 171 -9.28 -1.02 -2.42
CA GLU A 171 -9.32 0.41 -2.08
C GLU A 171 -8.31 1.25 -2.86
N ALA A 172 -7.15 0.69 -3.20
CA ALA A 172 -6.10 1.42 -3.87
C ALA A 172 -6.29 1.51 -5.38
N GLN A 173 -6.95 0.54 -6.01
CA GLN A 173 -7.10 0.46 -7.46
C GLN A 173 -8.49 0.88 -7.90
N GLU A 174 -8.58 1.41 -9.12
CA GLU A 174 -9.86 1.50 -9.81
C GLU A 174 -10.34 0.09 -10.19
N PRO A 175 -11.65 -0.20 -10.10
CA PRO A 175 -12.15 -1.50 -10.54
C PRO A 175 -11.78 -1.67 -12.01
N PRO A 176 -11.10 -2.76 -12.41
CA PRO A 176 -10.67 -2.91 -13.78
C PRO A 176 -11.89 -2.85 -14.71
N GLU A 177 -11.87 -2.02 -15.75
CA GLU A 177 -12.99 -1.90 -16.70
C GLU A 177 -13.38 -3.27 -17.27
N ALA A 178 -12.39 -4.14 -17.47
CA ALA A 178 -12.59 -5.54 -17.85
C ALA A 178 -13.41 -6.32 -16.82
N VAL A 179 -13.19 -6.14 -15.51
CA VAL A 179 -13.98 -6.81 -14.45
C VAL A 179 -15.42 -6.29 -14.41
N ILE A 180 -15.62 -4.98 -14.64
CA ILE A 180 -16.97 -4.39 -14.76
C ILE A 180 -17.71 -4.91 -16.01
N ALA A 181 -16.98 -5.14 -17.11
CA ALA A 181 -17.56 -5.54 -18.39
C ALA A 181 -17.78 -7.05 -18.54
N ALA A 182 -17.06 -7.89 -17.79
CA ALA A 182 -16.86 -9.29 -18.17
C ALA A 182 -17.98 -10.27 -17.83
N ASP A 183 -18.98 -9.92 -17.00
CA ASP A 183 -19.81 -10.95 -16.36
C ASP A 183 -18.90 -12.07 -15.79
N PRO A 184 -18.00 -11.69 -14.85
CA PRO A 184 -16.89 -12.53 -14.44
C PRO A 184 -17.39 -13.90 -13.98
N ASP A 185 -16.60 -14.92 -14.29
CA ASP A 185 -16.82 -16.33 -13.94
C ASP A 185 -17.51 -16.45 -12.58
N ASP A 186 -18.63 -17.17 -12.52
CA ASP A 186 -19.64 -17.00 -11.47
C ASP A 186 -19.14 -17.41 -10.06
N ALA A 187 -17.93 -17.98 -10.00
CA ALA A 187 -17.25 -18.47 -8.80
C ALA A 187 -16.04 -17.64 -8.34
N ASP A 188 -15.64 -16.55 -9.02
CA ASP A 188 -14.49 -15.74 -8.56
C ASP A 188 -14.90 -14.75 -7.43
N PRO A 189 -14.48 -14.98 -6.16
CA PRO A 189 -14.81 -14.10 -5.05
C PRO A 189 -14.23 -12.69 -5.21
N HIS A 190 -13.05 -12.54 -5.79
CA HIS A 190 -12.40 -11.23 -5.94
C HIS A 190 -13.14 -10.40 -6.98
N ALA A 191 -13.49 -11.01 -8.13
CA ALA A 191 -14.24 -10.32 -9.17
C ALA A 191 -15.63 -9.86 -8.67
N ALA A 192 -16.36 -10.73 -7.94
CA ALA A 192 -17.64 -10.37 -7.36
C ALA A 192 -17.51 -9.24 -6.31
N ALA A 193 -16.47 -9.27 -5.46
CA ALA A 193 -16.19 -8.21 -4.50
C ALA A 193 -15.87 -6.87 -5.19
N TRP A 194 -15.14 -6.91 -6.31
CA TRP A 194 -14.86 -5.73 -7.13
C TRP A 194 -16.12 -5.11 -7.74
N LEU A 195 -17.05 -5.91 -8.24
CA LEU A 195 -18.34 -5.42 -8.75
C LEU A 195 -19.14 -4.72 -7.65
N CYS A 196 -19.21 -5.31 -6.45
CA CYS A 196 -19.87 -4.70 -5.31
C CYS A 196 -19.25 -3.35 -4.93
N ALA A 197 -17.91 -3.32 -4.81
CA ALA A 197 -17.17 -2.11 -4.51
C ALA A 197 -17.38 -1.03 -5.59
N ALA A 198 -17.34 -1.39 -6.87
CA ALA A 198 -17.58 -0.47 -7.99
C ALA A 198 -18.96 0.21 -7.87
N ALA A 199 -20.00 -0.57 -7.58
CA ALA A 199 -21.34 -0.05 -7.39
C ALA A 199 -21.43 0.92 -6.20
N ALA A 200 -20.84 0.55 -5.06
CA ALA A 200 -20.79 1.41 -3.87
C ALA A 200 -20.11 2.76 -4.15
N ARG A 201 -19.10 2.77 -5.04
CA ARG A 201 -18.30 3.94 -5.42
C ARG A 201 -18.86 4.74 -6.61
N GLY A 202 -20.07 4.40 -7.05
CA GLY A 202 -20.84 5.19 -8.02
C GLY A 202 -20.83 4.66 -9.45
N ALA A 203 -20.23 3.51 -9.73
CA ALA A 203 -20.45 2.77 -10.97
C ALA A 203 -21.72 1.90 -10.85
N TRP A 204 -22.84 2.53 -10.48
CA TRP A 204 -24.08 1.84 -10.16
C TRP A 204 -24.67 1.12 -11.37
N ARG A 205 -25.15 -0.10 -11.15
CA ARG A 205 -25.98 -0.87 -12.09
C ARG A 205 -27.12 -1.53 -11.32
N PRO A 206 -28.27 -1.80 -11.96
CA PRO A 206 -29.43 -2.41 -11.30
C PRO A 206 -29.12 -3.71 -10.55
N GLN A 207 -28.17 -4.50 -11.04
CA GLN A 207 -27.74 -5.80 -10.50
C GLN A 207 -26.80 -5.71 -9.29
N ALA A 208 -26.39 -4.50 -8.89
CA ALA A 208 -25.41 -4.31 -7.83
C ALA A 208 -25.79 -4.96 -6.48
N PRO A 209 -27.05 -4.93 -6.01
CA PRO A 209 -27.44 -5.66 -4.81
C PRO A 209 -27.21 -7.17 -4.91
N GLU A 210 -27.51 -7.76 -6.06
CA GLU A 210 -27.32 -9.18 -6.36
C GLU A 210 -25.82 -9.53 -6.48
N ASP A 211 -25.03 -8.68 -7.13
CA ASP A 211 -23.57 -8.83 -7.22
C ASP A 211 -22.92 -8.79 -5.83
N CYS A 212 -23.30 -7.82 -5.00
CA CYS A 212 -22.83 -7.79 -3.62
C CYS A 212 -23.29 -9.01 -2.81
N ALA A 213 -24.53 -9.48 -3.01
CA ALA A 213 -25.02 -10.69 -2.35
C ALA A 213 -24.24 -11.93 -2.79
N ARG A 214 -23.85 -12.02 -4.07
CA ARG A 214 -22.97 -13.07 -4.60
C ARG A 214 -21.58 -12.99 -3.98
N ALA A 215 -20.98 -11.80 -3.95
CA ALA A 215 -19.68 -11.56 -3.33
C ALA A 215 -19.65 -12.01 -1.85
N ILE A 216 -20.69 -11.70 -1.09
CA ILE A 216 -20.83 -12.16 0.31
C ILE A 216 -20.96 -13.68 0.42
N ARG A 217 -21.62 -14.36 -0.54
CA ARG A 217 -21.69 -15.84 -0.53
C ARG A 217 -20.34 -16.48 -0.84
N LEU A 218 -19.57 -15.90 -1.77
CA LEU A 218 -18.27 -16.42 -2.19
C LEU A 218 -17.17 -16.15 -1.15
N ALA A 219 -17.23 -15.01 -0.46
CA ALA A 219 -16.25 -14.61 0.56
C ALA A 219 -16.95 -14.10 1.85
N PRO A 220 -17.60 -14.97 2.64
CA PRO A 220 -18.41 -14.57 3.79
C PRO A 220 -17.60 -13.92 4.93
N ALA A 221 -16.29 -14.18 4.99
CA ALA A 221 -15.38 -13.61 5.98
C ALA A 221 -14.83 -12.22 5.58
N ASP A 222 -15.03 -11.79 4.33
CA ASP A 222 -14.58 -10.47 3.87
C ASP A 222 -15.63 -9.41 4.25
N HIS A 223 -15.46 -8.83 5.44
CA HIS A 223 -16.35 -7.79 5.96
C HIS A 223 -16.39 -6.53 5.12
N ALA A 224 -15.35 -6.24 4.32
CA ALA A 224 -15.34 -5.07 3.47
C ALA A 224 -16.44 -5.12 2.41
N ILE A 225 -16.84 -6.32 1.95
CA ILE A 225 -17.95 -6.47 1.01
C ILE A 225 -19.28 -6.03 1.66
N ARG A 226 -19.49 -6.35 2.94
CA ARG A 226 -20.67 -5.89 3.69
C ARG A 226 -20.63 -4.39 3.94
N ILE A 227 -19.46 -3.83 4.22
CA ILE A 227 -19.28 -2.37 4.34
C ILE A 227 -19.63 -1.69 3.02
N ASP A 228 -19.10 -2.17 1.89
CA ASP A 228 -19.38 -1.65 0.56
C ASP A 228 -20.88 -1.70 0.25
N ARG A 229 -21.53 -2.85 0.48
CA ARG A 229 -22.98 -2.99 0.29
C ARG A 229 -23.79 -2.11 1.24
N GLY A 230 -23.35 -1.94 2.48
CA GLY A 230 -23.98 -1.06 3.47
C GLY A 230 -23.97 0.40 3.01
N TYR A 231 -22.82 0.92 2.58
CA TYR A 231 -22.70 2.28 2.05
C TYR A 231 -23.42 2.46 0.71
N MET A 232 -23.42 1.44 -0.13
CA MET A 232 -24.24 1.39 -1.33
C MET A 232 -25.73 1.57 -0.97
N PHE A 233 -26.23 0.86 0.03
CA PHE A 233 -27.62 0.97 0.51
C PHE A 233 -27.93 2.33 1.14
N VAL A 234 -27.00 2.92 1.89
CA VAL A 234 -27.13 4.30 2.40
C VAL A 234 -27.37 5.28 1.24
N LYS A 235 -26.59 5.17 0.16
CA LYS A 235 -26.69 6.09 -0.99
C LYS A 235 -28.01 6.01 -1.74
N ILE A 236 -28.62 4.83 -1.79
CA ILE A 236 -29.91 4.61 -2.46
C ILE A 236 -31.11 4.67 -1.50
N GLY A 237 -30.90 5.11 -0.26
CA GLY A 237 -31.95 5.31 0.74
C GLY A 237 -32.51 4.02 1.38
N ARG A 238 -31.88 2.87 1.12
CA ARG A 238 -32.26 1.56 1.70
C ARG A 238 -31.65 1.37 3.09
N ASN A 239 -32.01 2.27 4.00
CA ASN A 239 -31.38 2.42 5.31
C ASN A 239 -31.53 1.19 6.23
N ALA A 240 -32.61 0.41 6.08
CA ALA A 240 -32.84 -0.79 6.89
C ALA A 240 -31.87 -1.93 6.50
N GLU A 241 -31.65 -2.12 5.20
CA GLU A 241 -30.69 -3.08 4.69
C GLU A 241 -29.26 -2.66 5.03
N ALA A 242 -28.92 -1.37 4.87
CA ALA A 242 -27.63 -0.83 5.30
C ALA A 242 -27.34 -1.12 6.78
N ARG A 243 -28.34 -0.88 7.66
CA ARG A 243 -28.21 -1.16 9.09
C ARG A 243 -27.93 -2.64 9.36
N THR A 244 -28.58 -3.54 8.61
CA THR A 244 -28.39 -4.98 8.75
C THR A 244 -26.96 -5.39 8.39
N ASP A 245 -26.41 -4.83 7.31
CA ASP A 245 -25.03 -5.12 6.90
C ASP A 245 -24.00 -4.61 7.90
N PHE A 246 -24.12 -3.36 8.36
CA PHE A 246 -23.20 -2.83 9.37
C PHE A 246 -23.32 -3.59 10.70
N ALA A 247 -24.53 -3.95 11.13
CA ALA A 247 -24.73 -4.74 12.34
C ALA A 247 -24.07 -6.12 12.26
N ARG A 248 -24.05 -6.76 11.07
CA ARG A 248 -23.33 -8.01 10.86
C ARG A 248 -21.82 -7.83 10.96
N VAL A 249 -21.27 -6.77 10.38
CA VAL A 249 -19.84 -6.46 10.51
C VAL A 249 -19.48 -6.22 11.98
N LEU A 250 -20.27 -5.42 12.71
CA LEU A 250 -20.00 -5.10 14.11
C LEU A 250 -20.21 -6.27 15.08
N ALA A 251 -20.99 -7.29 14.69
CA ALA A 251 -21.11 -8.53 15.46
C ALA A 251 -19.80 -9.34 15.43
N ASP A 252 -19.10 -9.32 14.29
CA ASP A 252 -17.86 -10.08 14.09
C ASP A 252 -16.61 -9.24 14.45
N ASP A 253 -16.60 -7.95 14.08
CA ASP A 253 -15.57 -6.95 14.42
C ASP A 253 -16.22 -5.70 15.06
N PRO A 254 -16.38 -5.67 16.39
CA PRO A 254 -16.91 -4.52 17.11
C PRO A 254 -16.05 -3.25 16.98
N LYS A 255 -14.83 -3.35 16.45
CA LYS A 255 -13.90 -2.23 16.26
C LYS A 255 -13.74 -1.86 14.78
N SER A 256 -14.70 -2.21 13.95
CA SER A 256 -14.77 -1.75 12.57
C SER A 256 -15.17 -0.28 12.51
N ALA A 257 -14.18 0.61 12.41
CA ALA A 257 -14.42 2.05 12.28
C ALA A 257 -15.33 2.40 11.08
N PRO A 258 -15.18 1.79 9.89
CA PRO A 258 -16.13 1.98 8.79
C PRO A 258 -17.56 1.63 9.16
N ALA A 259 -17.80 0.49 9.82
CA ALA A 259 -19.16 0.08 10.15
C ALA A 259 -19.78 0.96 11.26
N LEU A 260 -19.01 1.34 12.29
CA LEU A 260 -19.44 2.30 13.32
C LEU A 260 -19.82 3.64 12.69
N TYR A 261 -19.01 4.14 11.76
CA TYR A 261 -19.31 5.37 11.04
C TYR A 261 -20.54 5.21 10.13
N GLY A 262 -20.74 4.06 9.50
CA GLY A 262 -21.95 3.74 8.74
C GLY A 262 -23.22 3.79 9.61
N VAL A 263 -23.17 3.23 10.82
CA VAL A 263 -24.29 3.27 11.77
C VAL A 263 -24.55 4.70 12.25
N SER A 264 -23.51 5.49 12.52
CA SER A 264 -23.68 6.89 12.94
C SER A 264 -24.40 7.73 11.88
N LEU A 265 -24.09 7.52 10.59
CA LEU A 265 -24.81 8.17 9.50
C LEU A 265 -26.27 7.73 9.42
N LEU A 266 -26.55 6.44 9.62
CA LEU A 266 -27.92 5.94 9.66
C LEU A 266 -28.71 6.47 10.86
N ALA A 267 -28.05 6.79 11.98
CA ALA A 267 -28.67 7.43 13.14
C ALA A 267 -28.98 8.90 12.85
N ALA A 268 -28.04 9.64 12.26
CA ALA A 268 -28.22 11.02 11.83
C ALA A 268 -29.37 11.17 10.83
N LEU A 269 -29.44 10.28 9.83
CA LEU A 269 -30.54 10.24 8.86
C LEU A 269 -31.92 9.97 9.49
N ARG A 270 -31.95 9.37 10.70
CA ARG A 270 -33.16 9.14 11.49
C ARG A 270 -33.44 10.24 12.51
N GLY A 271 -32.59 11.28 12.59
CA GLY A 271 -32.71 12.38 13.56
C GLY A 271 -32.22 12.04 14.97
N ASP A 272 -31.59 10.87 15.16
CA ASP A 272 -31.00 10.47 16.45
C ASP A 272 -29.55 10.96 16.53
N GLU A 273 -29.39 12.25 16.77
CA GLU A 273 -28.08 12.90 16.80
C GLU A 273 -27.22 12.44 17.98
N ASP A 274 -27.83 11.99 19.08
CA ASP A 274 -27.11 11.48 20.25
C ASP A 274 -26.46 10.11 19.95
N ALA A 275 -27.20 9.19 19.31
CA ALA A 275 -26.61 7.95 18.83
C ALA A 275 -25.56 8.20 17.76
N SER A 276 -25.83 9.10 16.80
CA SER A 276 -24.87 9.52 15.78
C SER A 276 -23.54 9.98 16.38
N ARG A 277 -23.57 10.94 17.32
CA ARG A 277 -22.35 11.45 17.97
C ARG A 277 -21.57 10.37 18.71
N ARG A 278 -22.26 9.46 19.42
CA ARG A 278 -21.60 8.35 20.14
C ARG A 278 -20.87 7.41 19.18
N ASP A 279 -21.55 6.91 18.17
CA ASP A 279 -20.99 5.92 17.23
C ASP A 279 -19.92 6.55 16.34
N ARG A 280 -20.11 7.81 15.93
CA ARG A 280 -19.10 8.60 15.20
C ARG A 280 -17.85 8.83 16.04
N GLY A 281 -18.00 9.19 17.31
CA GLY A 281 -16.90 9.34 18.25
C GLY A 281 -16.08 8.05 18.40
N ALA A 282 -16.77 6.92 18.57
CA ALA A 282 -16.13 5.61 18.65
C ALA A 282 -15.37 5.24 17.36
N ALA A 283 -15.94 5.53 16.19
CA ALA A 283 -15.26 5.33 14.91
C ALA A 283 -13.99 6.18 14.80
N LEU A 284 -14.06 7.46 15.19
CA LEU A 284 -12.92 8.39 15.16
C LEU A 284 -11.83 8.08 16.20
N ASP A 285 -12.17 7.42 17.31
CA ASP A 285 -11.19 6.91 18.27
C ASP A 285 -10.36 5.74 17.71
N LEU A 286 -10.92 5.02 16.73
CA LEU A 286 -10.29 3.88 16.06
C LEU A 286 -9.54 4.30 14.80
N ASP A 287 -10.15 5.17 13.98
CA ASP A 287 -9.59 5.72 12.76
C ASP A 287 -10.08 7.15 12.56
N GLU A 288 -9.20 8.12 12.76
CA GLU A 288 -9.52 9.55 12.61
C GLU A 288 -9.80 9.96 11.16
N ASP A 289 -9.28 9.24 10.16
CA ASP A 289 -9.51 9.56 8.74
C ASP A 289 -10.76 8.87 8.19
N VAL A 290 -11.45 8.03 8.97
CA VAL A 290 -12.63 7.29 8.51
C VAL A 290 -13.69 8.18 7.82
N PRO A 291 -14.00 9.41 8.27
CA PRO A 291 -14.95 10.27 7.57
C PRO A 291 -14.50 10.65 6.17
N ASN A 292 -13.22 11.02 6.02
CA ASN A 292 -12.67 11.43 4.74
C ASN A 292 -12.52 10.24 3.81
N TRP A 293 -12.11 9.08 4.34
CA TRP A 293 -12.05 7.84 3.59
C TRP A 293 -13.45 7.45 3.08
N VAL A 294 -14.50 7.49 3.91
CA VAL A 294 -15.88 7.18 3.51
C VAL A 294 -16.38 8.18 2.46
N ALA A 295 -16.21 9.48 2.71
CA ALA A 295 -16.66 10.53 1.79
C ALA A 295 -16.01 10.38 0.40
N ARG A 296 -14.70 10.12 0.36
CA ARG A 296 -13.94 9.93 -0.89
C ARG A 296 -14.31 8.63 -1.59
N THR A 297 -14.26 7.51 -0.88
CA THR A 297 -14.50 6.17 -1.44
C THR A 297 -15.93 6.05 -1.97
N TYR A 298 -16.91 6.35 -1.14
CA TYR A 298 -18.32 6.16 -1.49
C TYR A 298 -18.95 7.39 -2.17
N LYS A 299 -18.20 8.48 -2.37
CA LYS A 299 -18.69 9.74 -2.96
C LYS A 299 -19.90 10.30 -2.19
N ILE A 300 -19.88 10.19 -0.87
CA ILE A 300 -20.92 10.70 0.02
C ILE A 300 -20.55 12.12 0.42
N GLN A 301 -21.44 13.09 0.17
CA GLN A 301 -21.23 14.46 0.62
C GLN A 301 -21.51 14.56 2.13
N MET A 302 -20.57 15.15 2.86
CA MET A 302 -20.63 15.26 4.32
C MET A 302 -20.24 16.67 4.76
N SER A 303 -21.03 17.25 5.66
CA SER A 303 -20.67 18.52 6.28
C SER A 303 -19.51 18.33 7.27
N GLN A 304 -18.85 19.42 7.64
CA GLN A 304 -17.72 19.39 8.59
C GLN A 304 -18.12 18.82 9.96
N ALA A 305 -19.38 19.01 10.37
CA ALA A 305 -19.89 18.49 11.64
C ALA A 305 -19.81 16.95 11.74
N TYR A 306 -19.86 16.24 10.60
CA TYR A 306 -19.75 14.79 10.57
C TYR A 306 -18.32 14.27 10.39
N ARG A 307 -17.33 15.15 10.23
CA ARG A 307 -15.92 14.78 10.12
C ARG A 307 -15.18 14.82 11.45
N VAL A 308 -15.85 15.27 12.50
CA VAL A 308 -15.30 15.44 13.85
C VAL A 308 -16.15 14.69 14.87
N ARG A 309 -15.65 14.60 16.11
CA ARG A 309 -16.35 13.93 17.21
C ARG A 309 -17.69 14.61 17.48
#